data_AF-A0A6P0GBZ8-F1
#
_entry.id   AF-A0A6P0GBZ8-F1
#
_cell.length_a   1.000
_cell.length_b   1.000
_cell.length_c   1.000
_cell.angle_alpha   90.00
_cell.angle_beta   90.00
_cell.angle_gamma   90.00
#
_symmetry.space_group_name_H-M   'P 1'
#
loop_
_entity.id
_entity.type
_entity.pdbx_description
1 polymer ?
#
loop_
_entity_poly.entity_id
_entity_poly.type
_entity_poly.pdbx_seq_one_letter_code
_entity_poly.pdbx_strand_id
1 'polypeptide(L)'
;MAESGRFRFDGGAATFVGTGILAALVTICTFGICYPFALVLRERWRAKHSYIDGFPLVFTGSAWALFGNWLKWLLLSIITLGIYLFWVGPRIQQWKWEHTDFDRSRYPLPLTDLQQAQPFGYHLPPVPGRV
;
A
#
# COMPACT_ATOMS: atom_id res chain seq x y z
N MET A 1 2.57 -19.81 -18.58
CA MET A 1 1.76 -19.33 -17.45
C MET A 1 0.73 -18.39 -18.05
N ALA A 2 -0.56 -18.72 -18.02
CA ALA A 2 -1.60 -17.87 -18.60
C ALA A 2 -1.71 -16.59 -17.75
N GLU A 3 -1.47 -15.43 -18.35
CA GLU A 3 -1.76 -14.15 -17.69
C GLU A 3 -3.27 -14.04 -17.51
N SER A 4 -3.73 -13.94 -16.26
CA SER A 4 -5.16 -13.79 -15.98
C SER A 4 -5.70 -12.40 -16.34
N GLY A 5 -4.87 -11.46 -16.83
CA GLY A 5 -5.22 -10.09 -17.21
C GLY A 5 -5.76 -9.19 -16.08
N ARG A 6 -6.13 -9.79 -14.95
CA ARG A 6 -6.75 -9.20 -13.76
C ARG A 6 -5.81 -8.32 -12.95
N PHE A 7 -4.54 -8.70 -12.82
CA PHE A 7 -3.53 -7.92 -12.11
C PHE A 7 -2.62 -7.25 -13.14
N ARG A 8 -2.65 -5.93 -13.25
CA ARG A 8 -1.90 -5.15 -14.24
C ARG A 8 -0.98 -4.15 -13.55
N PHE A 9 0.29 -4.15 -13.91
CA PHE A 9 1.29 -3.21 -13.41
C PHE A 9 1.97 -2.53 -14.61
N ASP A 10 1.81 -1.21 -14.73
CA ASP A 10 2.33 -0.42 -15.87
C ASP A 10 3.53 0.45 -15.44
N GLY A 11 4.41 -0.12 -14.63
CA GLY A 11 5.60 0.56 -14.12
C GLY A 11 6.80 0.39 -15.06
N GLY A 12 7.18 1.47 -15.75
CA GLY A 12 8.40 1.50 -16.56
C GLY A 12 9.68 1.36 -15.71
N ALA A 13 10.65 0.58 -16.20
CA ALA A 13 11.92 0.32 -15.50
C ALA A 13 12.72 1.60 -15.20
N ALA A 14 12.70 2.57 -16.12
CA ALA A 14 13.38 3.86 -15.94
C ALA A 14 12.82 4.67 -14.76
N THR A 15 11.50 4.66 -14.58
CA THR A 15 10.81 5.38 -13.51
C THR A 15 11.03 4.72 -12.15
N PHE A 16 11.07 3.38 -12.12
CA PHE A 16 11.42 2.61 -10.92
C PHE A 16 12.86 2.90 -10.47
N VAL A 17 13.82 2.89 -11.40
CA VAL A 17 15.23 3.18 -11.10
C VAL A 17 15.40 4.65 -10.68
N GLY A 18 14.77 5.59 -11.38
CA GLY A 18 14.84 7.02 -11.02
C GLY A 18 14.29 7.32 -9.62
N THR A 19 13.12 6.76 -9.28
CA THR A 19 12.54 6.91 -7.93
C THR A 19 13.35 6.18 -6.86
N GLY A 20 13.96 5.04 -7.20
CA GLY A 20 14.87 4.31 -6.32
C GLY A 20 16.15 5.09 -6.00
N ILE A 21 16.78 5.71 -7.00
CA ILE A 21 17.98 6.54 -6.84
C ILE A 21 17.66 7.80 -6.03
N LEU A 22 16.54 8.47 -6.31
CA LEU A 22 16.09 9.62 -5.53
C LEU A 22 15.86 9.23 -4.06
N ALA A 23 15.18 8.10 -3.83
CA ALA A 23 14.94 7.56 -2.49
C ALA A 23 16.25 7.18 -1.77
N ALA A 24 17.22 6.62 -2.48
CA ALA A 24 18.53 6.26 -1.96
C ALA A 24 19.37 7.49 -1.59
N LEU A 25 19.40 8.50 -2.46
CA LEU A 25 20.04 9.79 -2.17
C LEU A 25 19.46 10.43 -0.90
N VAL A 26 18.13 10.47 -0.78
CA VAL A 26 17.45 11.00 0.40
C VAL A 26 17.74 10.19 1.67
N THR A 27 17.92 8.87 1.58
CA THR A 27 18.21 8.04 2.77
C THR A 27 19.68 8.12 3.20
N ILE A 28 20.61 8.17 2.25
CA ILE A 28 22.06 8.24 2.51
C ILE A 28 22.44 9.65 2.98
N CYS A 29 21.90 10.72 2.38
CA CYS A 29 22.23 12.10 2.76
C CYS A 29 21.78 12.49 4.18
N THR A 30 20.90 11.72 4.84
CA THR A 30 20.32 12.11 6.14
C THR A 30 20.47 11.05 7.24
N PHE A 31 21.42 10.12 7.11
CA PHE A 31 21.65 9.05 8.11
C PHE A 31 20.36 8.25 8.47
N GLY A 32 19.48 8.02 7.48
CA GLY A 32 18.23 7.26 7.68
C GLY A 32 17.06 8.03 8.31
N ILE A 33 17.20 9.31 8.67
CA ILE A 33 16.10 10.12 9.23
C ILE A 33 14.95 10.33 8.23
N CYS A 34 15.28 10.49 6.94
CA CYS A 34 14.29 10.70 5.88
C CYS A 34 13.72 9.42 5.26
N TYR A 35 14.05 8.24 5.80
CA TYR A 35 13.49 6.96 5.36
C TYR A 35 11.94 6.92 5.23
N PRO A 36 11.14 7.41 6.21
CA PRO A 36 9.67 7.38 6.08
C PRO A 36 9.15 8.21 4.90
N PHE A 37 9.81 9.31 4.54
CA PHE A 37 9.43 10.12 3.39
C PHE A 37 9.74 9.40 2.07
N ALA A 38 10.91 8.78 1.98
CA ALA A 38 11.29 7.97 0.83
C ALA A 38 10.36 6.74 0.66
N LEU A 39 10.00 6.08 1.76
CA LEU A 39 9.06 4.97 1.77
C LEU A 39 7.70 5.40 1.20
N VAL A 40 7.09 6.45 1.75
CA VAL A 40 5.77 6.93 1.29
C VAL A 40 5.79 7.36 -0.16
N LEU A 41 6.86 8.01 -0.64
CA LEU A 41 6.98 8.38 -2.04
C LEU A 41 7.03 7.15 -2.96
N ARG A 42 7.83 6.14 -2.61
CA ARG A 42 7.93 4.88 -3.37
C ARG A 42 6.59 4.13 -3.37
N GLU A 43 5.92 4.02 -2.23
CA GLU A 43 4.63 3.32 -2.15
C GLU A 43 3.52 4.07 -2.91
N ARG A 44 3.48 5.41 -2.83
CA ARG A 44 2.56 6.21 -3.65
C ARG A 44 2.81 6.02 -5.14
N TRP A 45 4.07 5.98 -5.56
CA TRP A 45 4.41 5.71 -6.96
C TRP A 45 3.96 4.30 -7.38
N ARG A 46 4.21 3.28 -6.57
CA ARG A 46 3.78 1.89 -6.83
C ARG A 46 2.26 1.76 -6.91
N ALA A 47 1.53 2.33 -5.96
CA ALA A 47 0.07 2.27 -5.92
C ALA A 47 -0.55 2.90 -7.19
N LYS A 48 -0.03 4.06 -7.62
CA LYS A 48 -0.50 4.74 -8.84
C LYS A 48 -0.31 3.95 -10.14
N HIS A 49 0.68 3.06 -10.21
CA HIS A 49 0.96 2.23 -11.40
C HIS A 49 0.46 0.79 -11.24
N SER A 50 -0.31 0.49 -10.19
CA SER A 50 -0.87 -0.84 -9.94
C SER A 50 -2.38 -0.81 -10.10
N TYR A 51 -2.90 -1.76 -10.87
CA TYR A 51 -4.33 -1.95 -11.11
C TYR A 51 -4.70 -3.40 -10.78
N ILE A 52 -5.78 -3.59 -10.03
CA ILE A 52 -6.33 -4.91 -9.71
C ILE A 52 -7.77 -4.92 -10.20
N ASP A 53 -8.11 -5.89 -11.04
CA ASP A 53 -9.43 -6.04 -11.66
C ASP A 53 -9.90 -4.76 -12.40
N GLY A 54 -8.94 -3.96 -12.91
CA GLY A 54 -9.19 -2.68 -13.58
C GLY A 54 -9.28 -1.47 -12.64
N PHE A 55 -9.24 -1.68 -11.32
CA PHE A 55 -9.35 -0.61 -10.32
C PHE A 55 -7.95 -0.12 -9.88
N PRO A 56 -7.69 1.20 -9.86
CA PRO A 56 -6.43 1.75 -9.39
C PRO A 56 -6.30 1.65 -7.86
N LEU A 57 -5.07 1.46 -7.39
CA LEU A 57 -4.75 1.51 -5.96
C LEU A 57 -4.40 2.93 -5.52
N VAL A 58 -4.77 3.27 -4.29
CA VAL A 58 -4.44 4.54 -3.64
C VAL A 58 -3.74 4.29 -2.32
N PHE A 59 -2.63 5.00 -2.11
CA PHE A 59 -1.90 4.98 -0.85
C PHE A 59 -2.24 6.22 -0.03
N THR A 60 -2.97 6.03 1.07
CA THR A 60 -3.44 7.12 1.95
C THR A 60 -2.43 7.47 3.04
N GLY A 61 -1.34 6.71 3.17
CA GLY A 61 -0.34 6.90 4.21
C GLY A 61 0.36 8.27 4.13
N SER A 62 0.55 8.86 5.32
CA SER A 62 1.31 10.10 5.52
C SER A 62 2.68 9.81 6.10
N ALA A 63 3.73 10.41 5.52
CA ALA A 63 5.09 10.29 6.02
C ALA A 63 5.23 10.85 7.44
N TRP A 64 4.48 11.92 7.76
CA TRP A 64 4.48 12.50 9.11
C TRP A 64 3.91 11.57 10.18
N ALA A 65 2.88 10.80 9.84
CA ALA A 65 2.31 9.81 10.75
C ALA A 65 3.32 8.69 11.07
N LEU A 66 4.08 8.26 10.07
CA LEU A 66 5.14 7.26 10.23
C LEU A 66 6.39 7.84 10.93
N PHE A 67 6.71 9.12 10.72
CA PHE A 67 7.93 9.76 11.21
C PHE A 67 8.05 9.73 12.74
N GLY A 68 6.95 9.97 13.46
CA GLY A 68 6.96 9.94 14.93
C GLY A 68 7.33 8.55 15.49
N ASN A 69 6.84 7.48 14.87
CA ASN A 69 7.20 6.11 15.25
C ASN A 69 8.59 5.73 14.76
N TRP A 70 8.96 6.18 13.56
CA TRP A 70 10.29 5.98 12.99
C TRP A 70 11.40 6.56 13.88
N LEU A 71 11.23 7.78 14.39
CA LEU A 71 12.23 8.39 15.27
C LEU A 71 12.43 7.60 16.57
N LYS A 72 11.33 7.08 17.16
CA LYS A 72 11.41 6.20 18.34
C LYS A 72 12.17 4.93 18.01
N TRP A 73 11.87 4.28 16.90
CA TRP A 73 12.55 3.06 16.46
C TRP A 73 14.01 3.29 16.09
N LEU A 74 14.33 4.45 15.52
CA LEU A 74 15.70 4.86 15.19
C LEU A 74 16.51 5.04 16.48
N LEU A 75 15.95 5.72 17.49
CA LEU A 75 16.58 5.86 18.81
C LEU A 75 16.81 4.49 19.49
N LEU A 76 15.80 3.62 19.49
CA LEU A 76 15.92 2.24 20.00
C LEU A 76 16.96 1.42 19.25
N SER A 77 17.06 1.61 17.93
CA SER A 77 18.04 0.92 17.09
C SER A 77 19.46 1.38 17.42
N ILE A 78 19.68 2.67 17.70
CA ILE A 78 20.99 3.17 18.13
C ILE A 78 21.39 2.54 19.48
N ILE A 79 20.48 2.51 20.46
CA ILE A 79 20.75 1.94 21.79
C ILE A 79 21.05 0.44 21.74
N THR A 80 20.39 -0.28 20.83
CA THR A 80 20.54 -1.73 20.67
C THR A 80 21.58 -2.15 19.63
N LEU A 81 22.44 -1.21 19.19
CA LEU A 81 23.45 -1.44 18.13
C LEU A 81 22.85 -2.07 16.85
N GLY A 82 21.63 -1.67 16.49
CA GLY A 82 20.93 -2.07 15.27
C GLY A 82 20.04 -3.30 15.39
N ILE A 83 20.06 -4.03 16.50
CA ILE A 83 19.28 -5.27 16.68
C ILE A 83 17.76 -5.01 16.57
N TYR A 84 17.30 -3.86 17.07
CA TYR A 84 15.88 -3.52 17.04
C TYR A 84 15.29 -3.36 15.63
N LEU A 85 16.11 -3.13 14.59
CA LEU A 85 15.65 -3.01 13.20
C LEU A 85 14.93 -4.27 12.71
N PHE A 86 15.23 -5.44 13.27
CA PHE A 86 14.55 -6.69 12.95
C PHE A 86 13.03 -6.64 13.24
N TRP A 87 12.61 -5.90 14.27
CA TRP A 87 11.19 -5.69 14.59
C TRP A 87 10.55 -4.55 13.79
N VAL A 88 11.36 -3.61 13.32
CA VAL A 88 10.89 -2.43 12.57
C VAL A 88 10.41 -2.84 11.17
N GLY A 89 11.06 -3.80 10.52
CA GLY A 89 10.69 -4.29 9.19
C GLY A 89 9.24 -4.77 9.09
N PRO A 90 8.81 -5.76 9.91
CA PRO A 90 7.42 -6.23 9.92
C PRO A 90 6.41 -5.13 10.22
N ARG A 91 6.73 -4.19 11.13
CA ARG A 91 5.83 -3.08 11.47
C ARG A 91 5.65 -2.09 10.33
N ILE A 92 6.71 -1.78 9.59
CA ILE A 92 6.60 -0.95 8.38
C ILE A 92 5.75 -1.66 7.34
N GLN A 93 5.94 -2.97 7.17
CA GLN A 93 5.17 -3.74 6.20
C GLN A 93 3.68 -3.75 6.58
N GLN A 94 3.34 -4.01 7.85
CA GLN A 94 1.98 -3.90 8.34
C GLN A 94 1.39 -2.52 8.08
N TRP A 95 2.11 -1.45 8.45
CA TRP A 95 1.67 -0.08 8.23
C TRP A 95 1.40 0.23 6.75
N LYS A 96 2.24 -0.28 5.83
CA LYS A 96 2.03 -0.14 4.39
C LYS A 96 0.73 -0.80 3.92
N TRP A 97 0.41 -2.00 4.42
CA TRP A 97 -0.83 -2.69 4.07
C TRP A 97 -2.06 -1.96 4.60
N GLU A 98 -2.00 -1.47 5.84
CA GLU A 98 -3.10 -0.71 6.47
C GLU A 98 -3.41 0.63 5.78
N HIS A 99 -2.44 1.19 5.05
CA HIS A 99 -2.57 2.48 4.36
C HIS A 99 -2.65 2.36 2.83
N THR A 100 -2.86 1.15 2.32
CA THR A 100 -3.13 0.89 0.89
C THR A 100 -4.59 0.48 0.75
N ASP A 101 -5.36 1.24 -0.02
CA ASP A 101 -6.78 0.94 -0.30
C ASP A 101 -7.07 1.12 -1.80
N PHE A 102 -8.23 0.69 -2.25
CA PHE A 102 -8.74 0.95 -3.59
C PHE A 102 -9.29 2.38 -3.69
N ASP A 103 -9.18 2.98 -4.88
CA ASP A 103 -9.83 4.26 -5.14
C ASP A 103 -11.37 4.11 -5.18
N ARG A 104 -12.02 4.27 -4.02
CA ARG A 104 -13.48 4.23 -3.91
C ARG A 104 -14.19 5.35 -4.67
N SER A 105 -13.48 6.42 -5.05
CA SER A 105 -14.08 7.54 -5.78
C SER A 105 -14.22 7.28 -7.29
N ARG A 106 -13.44 6.33 -7.83
CA ARG A 106 -13.46 5.99 -9.26
C ARG A 106 -14.53 4.94 -9.59
N TYR A 107 -14.85 4.01 -8.68
CA TYR A 107 -15.89 2.99 -8.87
C TYR A 107 -16.42 2.41 -7.55
N PRO A 108 -17.69 1.98 -7.49
CA PRO A 108 -18.17 1.06 -6.47
C PRO A 108 -17.66 -0.36 -6.77
N LEU A 109 -16.92 -0.96 -5.83
CA LEU A 109 -16.53 -2.36 -5.92
C LEU A 109 -17.76 -3.22 -5.59
N PRO A 110 -18.17 -4.19 -6.44
CA PRO A 110 -19.34 -5.03 -6.15
C PRO A 110 -19.20 -5.87 -4.86
N LEU A 111 -17.97 -6.06 -4.36
CA LEU A 111 -17.70 -6.76 -3.09
C LEU A 111 -17.86 -5.86 -1.85
N THR A 112 -17.79 -4.54 -2.00
CA THR A 112 -18.05 -3.56 -0.93
C THR A 112 -19.56 -3.34 -0.76
N ASP A 113 -20.33 -3.60 -1.82
CA ASP A 113 -21.77 -3.31 -1.89
C ASP A 113 -22.67 -4.44 -1.41
N LEU A 114 -22.13 -5.61 -0.99
CA LEU A 114 -22.97 -6.67 -0.40
C LEU A 114 -23.59 -6.27 0.95
N GLN A 115 -23.07 -5.23 1.59
CA GLN A 115 -23.65 -4.65 2.82
C GLN A 115 -24.56 -3.45 2.54
N GLN A 116 -24.48 -2.84 1.34
CA GLN A 116 -25.41 -1.79 0.89
C GLN A 116 -26.52 -2.31 -0.04
N ALA A 117 -26.51 -3.58 -0.44
CA ALA A 117 -27.53 -4.20 -1.28
C ALA A 117 -28.69 -4.87 -0.50
N GLN A 118 -28.92 -4.53 0.78
CA GLN A 118 -30.12 -4.98 1.51
C GLN A 118 -30.90 -3.85 2.23
N PRO A 119 -31.23 -2.70 1.60
CA PRO A 119 -32.19 -1.75 2.18
C PRO A 119 -33.63 -1.94 1.66
N PHE A 120 -33.89 -2.81 0.69
CA PHE A 120 -35.24 -2.98 0.13
C PHE A 120 -35.57 -4.45 -0.08
N GLY A 121 -36.76 -4.86 0.36
CA GLY A 121 -37.21 -6.25 0.39
C GLY A 121 -37.38 -6.88 -0.99
N TYR A 122 -36.28 -7.35 -1.58
CA TYR A 122 -36.31 -8.23 -2.74
C TYR A 122 -36.32 -9.67 -2.23
N HIS A 123 -37.40 -10.40 -2.53
CA HIS A 123 -37.42 -11.84 -2.37
C HIS A 123 -36.45 -12.42 -3.41
N LEU A 124 -35.33 -13.00 -2.98
CA LEU A 124 -34.43 -13.71 -3.90
C LEU A 124 -35.25 -14.73 -4.70
N PRO A 125 -35.19 -14.73 -6.05
CA PRO A 125 -35.78 -15.82 -6.79
C PRO A 125 -35.09 -17.13 -6.39
N PRO A 126 -35.81 -18.25 -6.30
CA PRO A 126 -35.19 -19.53 -5.98
C PRO A 126 -34.10 -19.82 -7.02
N VAL A 127 -32.90 -20.13 -6.53
CA VAL A 127 -31.74 -20.48 -7.36
C VAL A 127 -32.11 -21.72 -8.18
N PRO A 128 -32.21 -21.64 -9.53
CA PRO A 128 -32.54 -22.80 -10.32
C PRO A 128 -31.35 -23.76 -10.28
N GLY A 129 -31.55 -24.93 -9.65
CA GLY A 129 -30.57 -26.03 -9.66
C GLY A 129 -29.87 -26.34 -8.34
N ARG A 130 -30.32 -25.83 -7.20
CA ARG A 130 -30.03 -26.50 -5.90
C ARG A 130 -31.29 -27.20 -5.42
N VAL A 131 -31.32 -28.52 -5.64
CA VAL A 131 -32.14 -29.44 -4.86
C VAL A 131 -31.66 -29.50 -3.41
#